data_AF-A0A168CS10-F1
#
_entry.id   AF-A0A168CS10-F1
#
_cell.length_a   1.000
_cell.length_b   1.000
_cell.length_c   1.000
_cell.angle_alpha   90.00
_cell.angle_beta   90.00
_cell.angle_gamma   90.00
#
_symmetry.space_group_name_H-M   'P 1'
#
loop_
_entity.id
_entity.type
_entity.pdbx_description
1 polymer ?
#
loop_
_entity_poly.entity_id
_entity_poly.type
_entity_poly.pdbx_seq_one_letter_code
_entity_poly.pdbx_strand_id
1 'polypeptide(L)'
;MGSNSIASQHNVPFSSCGFLELGSLANLPSEDVAFLNMKGCLHLPDKPILDELVRQYFLHIHPMLPVLGESEFWAGYNNEIVEAGRGIVSLFVLQAMLAASCVCQFISPQAIEQAGFSDYRNARRLLYSRAKLLFDLNAVTDPFSIAQGSVLLTFQSSCVNMHAGSTWLSIAVQNAMAVGAHQYQQHQPNNRIRAAKKRLWWAIILRDRIMPLALRRTPQVNFSNFDMFLDPIDQTDLEDDLQDSTVYDMETKILLAKLLNCQCQLALTLTPVLMLCYHPQMFSQSASFSSTRFLQGMADVNNARTGLETWLKNAQRTIDSVTEVDKPHSSVLLYSELTFMHYK
;
A
#
# COMPACT_ATOMS: atom_id res chain seq x y z
N MET A 1 14.66 -30.67 12.40
CA MET A 1 15.22 -29.92 13.55
C MET A 1 16.50 -29.25 13.08
N GLY A 2 16.57 -27.93 13.18
CA GLY A 2 17.72 -27.15 12.74
C GLY A 2 17.36 -25.67 12.56
N SER A 3 18.02 -24.82 13.36
CA SER A 3 18.15 -23.36 13.22
C SER A 3 16.89 -22.49 13.22
N ASN A 4 16.36 -22.20 14.42
CA ASN A 4 15.51 -21.01 14.67
C ASN A 4 16.07 -20.13 15.82
N SER A 5 17.36 -20.25 16.13
CA SER A 5 17.94 -19.70 17.37
C SER A 5 18.93 -18.54 17.17
N ILE A 6 19.02 -17.93 15.98
CA ILE A 6 19.93 -16.79 15.75
C ILE A 6 19.18 -15.44 15.85
N ALA A 7 17.85 -15.45 15.87
CA ALA A 7 17.05 -14.22 15.90
C ALA A 7 16.98 -13.52 17.28
N SER A 8 17.66 -14.02 18.33
CA SER A 8 17.48 -13.52 19.70
C SER A 8 18.43 -12.40 20.13
N GLN A 9 19.40 -11.98 19.32
CA GLN A 9 20.39 -10.96 19.72
C GLN A 9 20.11 -9.54 19.22
N HIS A 10 19.18 -9.34 18.26
CA HIS A 10 18.94 -8.05 17.59
C HIS A 10 17.46 -7.66 17.53
N ASN A 11 16.73 -7.86 18.63
CA ASN A 11 15.31 -7.54 18.69
C ASN A 11 14.96 -6.82 20.00
N VAL A 12 14.24 -5.71 19.88
CA VAL A 12 13.70 -4.92 21.00
C VAL A 12 12.19 -5.10 21.11
N PRO A 13 11.64 -5.13 22.34
CA PRO A 13 10.19 -5.24 22.53
C PRO A 13 9.50 -3.99 21.97
N PHE A 14 8.35 -4.15 21.30
CA PHE A 14 7.65 -3.02 20.70
C PHE A 14 7.20 -1.96 21.73
N SER A 15 7.02 -2.36 22.98
CA SER A 15 6.66 -1.48 24.10
C SER A 15 7.74 -0.44 24.43
N SER A 16 8.95 -0.59 23.90
CA SER A 16 10.01 0.44 23.97
C SER A 16 9.79 1.61 23.02
N CYS A 17 8.88 1.48 22.05
CA CYS A 17 8.58 2.50 21.04
C CYS A 17 7.24 3.18 21.36
N GLY A 18 7.29 4.42 21.87
CA GLY A 18 6.11 5.16 22.34
C GLY A 18 5.09 5.50 21.25
N PHE A 19 5.49 5.55 19.99
CA PHE A 19 4.61 5.83 18.85
C PHE A 19 3.77 4.64 18.39
N LEU A 20 4.04 3.44 18.93
CA LEU A 20 3.34 2.21 18.55
C LEU A 20 2.24 1.85 19.55
N GLU A 21 1.14 1.34 19.02
CA GLU A 21 0.08 0.75 19.82
C GLU A 21 -0.32 -0.64 19.32
N LEU A 22 -0.83 -1.44 20.26
CA LEU A 22 -1.49 -2.71 19.96
C LEU A 22 -2.73 -2.82 20.84
N GLY A 23 -3.82 -2.18 20.39
CA GLY A 23 -5.00 -1.88 21.21
C GLY A 23 -5.67 -3.08 21.90
N SER A 24 -5.53 -4.29 21.35
CA SER A 24 -6.23 -5.47 21.87
C SER A 24 -5.34 -6.45 22.61
N LEU A 25 -4.05 -6.17 22.80
CA LEU A 25 -3.11 -7.11 23.41
C LEU A 25 -3.55 -7.55 24.81
N ALA A 26 -4.09 -6.63 25.61
CA ALA A 26 -4.59 -6.92 26.96
C ALA A 26 -5.85 -7.78 26.99
N ASN A 27 -6.60 -7.84 25.88
CA ASN A 27 -7.84 -8.60 25.76
C ASN A 27 -7.62 -10.00 25.18
N LEU A 28 -6.39 -10.33 24.75
CA LEU A 28 -6.07 -11.63 24.21
C LEU A 28 -5.89 -12.68 25.30
N PRO A 29 -6.24 -13.96 25.03
CA PRO A 29 -5.85 -15.07 25.88
C PRO A 29 -4.34 -15.09 26.13
N SER A 30 -3.94 -15.44 27.34
CA SER A 30 -2.51 -15.50 27.71
C SER A 30 -1.69 -16.45 26.82
N GLU A 31 -2.32 -17.52 26.32
CA GLU A 31 -1.75 -18.48 25.38
C GLU A 31 -1.41 -17.82 24.03
N ASP A 32 -2.32 -16.99 23.50
CA ASP A 32 -2.11 -16.24 22.26
C ASP A 32 -1.01 -15.19 22.42
N VAL A 33 -0.97 -14.48 23.56
CA VAL A 33 0.11 -13.53 23.87
C VAL A 33 1.46 -14.24 23.94
N ALA A 34 1.52 -15.38 24.63
CA ALA A 34 2.74 -16.19 24.71
C ALA A 34 3.17 -16.69 23.32
N PHE A 35 2.23 -17.08 22.47
CA PHE A 35 2.50 -17.51 21.10
C PHE A 35 3.00 -16.35 20.23
N LEU A 36 2.37 -15.17 20.28
CA LEU A 36 2.82 -13.97 19.57
C LEU A 36 4.24 -13.58 20.01
N ASN A 37 4.53 -13.66 21.31
CA ASN A 37 5.85 -13.38 21.86
C ASN A 37 6.88 -14.39 21.36
N MET A 38 6.57 -15.68 21.42
CA MET A 38 7.43 -16.77 20.93
C MET A 38 7.71 -16.66 19.44
N LYS A 39 6.75 -16.19 18.64
CA LYS A 39 6.92 -15.94 17.19
C LYS A 39 7.63 -14.62 16.88
N GLY A 40 7.92 -13.80 17.90
CA GLY A 40 8.59 -12.51 17.76
C GLY A 40 7.68 -11.42 17.18
N CYS A 41 6.35 -11.59 17.18
CA CYS A 41 5.41 -10.60 16.65
C CYS A 41 5.42 -9.30 17.46
N LEU A 42 5.73 -9.40 18.76
CA LEU A 42 5.82 -8.29 19.72
C LEU A 42 7.24 -7.68 19.79
N HIS A 43 8.10 -8.00 18.81
CA HIS A 43 9.48 -7.52 18.76
C HIS A 43 9.76 -6.85 17.41
N LEU A 44 10.63 -5.84 17.46
CA LEU A 44 11.13 -5.09 16.32
C LEU A 44 12.64 -5.32 16.17
N PRO A 45 13.18 -5.21 14.94
CA PRO A 45 14.62 -5.18 14.74
C PRO A 45 15.27 -4.02 15.53
N ASP A 46 16.58 -4.13 15.79
CA ASP A 46 17.34 -3.02 16.36
C ASP A 46 17.22 -1.74 15.52
N LYS A 47 17.35 -0.59 16.20
CA LYS A 47 17.10 0.73 15.60
C LYS A 47 17.77 0.98 14.24
N PRO A 48 19.07 0.65 14.00
CA PRO A 48 19.69 0.90 12.70
C PRO A 48 19.00 0.16 11.54
N ILE A 49 18.55 -1.07 11.81
CA ILE A 49 17.85 -1.91 10.82
C ILE A 49 16.43 -1.40 10.61
N LEU A 50 15.76 -1.05 11.71
CA LEU A 50 14.43 -0.47 11.67
C LEU A 50 14.44 0.84 10.87
N ASP A 51 15.39 1.74 11.15
CA ASP A 51 15.59 3.01 10.46
C ASP A 51 15.76 2.77 8.94
N GLU A 52 16.60 1.81 8.55
CA GLU A 52 16.79 1.48 7.13
C GLU A 52 15.52 0.92 6.47
N LEU A 53 14.81 -0.01 7.12
CA LEU A 53 13.57 -0.57 6.58
C LEU A 53 12.47 0.50 6.43
N VAL A 54 12.34 1.38 7.42
CA VAL A 54 11.41 2.52 7.40
C VAL A 54 11.78 3.49 6.27
N ARG A 55 13.06 3.84 6.14
CA ARG A 55 13.56 4.69 5.06
C ARG A 55 13.21 4.12 3.68
N GLN A 56 13.35 2.80 3.51
CA GLN A 56 13.04 2.09 2.27
C GLN A 56 11.54 2.09 1.95
N TYR A 57 10.67 2.01 2.96
CA TYR A 57 9.23 2.22 2.76
C TYR A 57 8.94 3.59 2.15
N PHE A 58 9.44 4.66 2.78
CA PHE A 58 9.16 6.03 2.33
C PHE A 58 9.84 6.36 0.99
N LEU A 59 10.98 5.74 0.69
CA LEU A 59 11.59 5.88 -0.62
C LEU A 59 10.84 5.15 -1.72
N HIS A 60 10.44 3.89 -1.49
CA HIS A 60 10.11 2.99 -2.60
C HIS A 60 8.65 2.53 -2.66
N ILE A 61 7.91 2.63 -1.56
CA ILE A 61 6.50 2.20 -1.49
C ILE A 61 5.56 3.41 -1.35
N HIS A 62 5.84 4.30 -0.40
CA HIS A 62 4.99 5.46 -0.09
C HIS A 62 4.69 6.35 -1.31
N PRO A 63 5.63 6.66 -2.23
CA PRO A 63 5.33 7.57 -3.35
C PRO A 63 4.22 7.08 -4.27
N MET A 64 4.03 5.76 -4.38
CA MET A 64 3.00 5.13 -5.22
C MET A 64 1.81 4.61 -4.40
N LEU A 65 1.95 4.60 -3.08
CA LEU A 65 1.00 3.98 -2.16
C LEU A 65 1.05 4.66 -0.78
N PRO A 66 0.65 5.94 -0.68
CA PRO A 66 0.78 6.75 0.53
C PRO A 66 -0.33 6.39 1.54
N VAL A 67 -0.23 5.21 2.13
CA VAL A 67 -1.24 4.69 3.10
C VAL A 67 -1.11 5.35 4.47
N LEU A 68 0.06 5.90 4.78
CA LEU A 68 0.42 6.56 6.04
C LEU A 68 0.73 8.03 5.80
N GLY A 69 0.41 8.89 6.76
CA GLY A 69 0.96 10.24 6.81
C GLY A 69 2.44 10.17 7.17
N GLU A 70 3.31 10.65 6.28
CA GLU A 70 4.76 10.59 6.46
C GLU A 70 5.20 11.49 7.61
N SER A 71 4.70 12.72 7.67
CA SER A 71 5.13 13.69 8.69
C SER A 71 4.66 13.27 10.09
N GLU A 72 3.42 12.79 10.21
CA GLU A 72 2.90 12.25 11.46
C GLU A 72 3.68 10.99 11.89
N PHE A 73 4.03 10.13 10.92
CA PHE A 73 4.86 8.95 11.19
C PHE A 73 6.23 9.35 11.72
N TRP A 74 6.96 10.25 11.05
CA TRP A 74 8.31 10.65 11.46
C TRP A 74 8.31 11.35 12.81
N ALA A 75 7.34 12.23 13.05
CA ALA A 75 7.21 12.92 14.33
C ALA A 75 6.95 11.93 15.48
N GLY A 76 6.16 10.88 15.25
CA GLY A 76 6.02 9.77 16.19
C GLY A 76 7.31 8.96 16.35
N TYR A 77 7.91 8.54 15.23
CA TYR A 77 9.09 7.70 15.16
C TYR A 77 10.32 8.32 15.87
N ASN A 78 10.47 9.64 15.78
CA ASN A 78 11.53 10.42 16.41
C ASN A 78 11.20 10.82 17.86
N ASN A 79 10.03 10.43 18.38
CA ASN A 79 9.49 10.79 19.69
C ASN A 79 9.23 12.31 19.90
N GLU A 80 8.86 13.03 18.84
CA GLU A 80 8.57 14.47 18.89
C GLU A 80 7.15 14.77 19.37
N ILE A 81 6.19 13.87 19.11
CA ILE A 81 4.75 14.04 19.42
C ILE A 81 4.22 12.82 20.20
N VAL A 82 4.99 12.26 21.15
CA VAL A 82 4.46 11.20 22.02
C VAL A 82 3.46 11.83 22.99
N GLU A 83 2.22 12.01 22.54
CA GLU A 83 1.11 12.33 23.44
C GLU A 83 0.96 11.20 24.46
N ALA A 84 0.82 11.57 25.73
CA ALA A 84 0.77 10.60 26.81
C ALA A 84 -0.45 9.68 26.66
N GLY A 85 -0.23 8.47 26.11
CA GLY A 85 -1.18 7.37 26.16
C GLY A 85 -1.85 6.95 24.84
N ARG A 86 -1.45 7.48 23.67
CA ARG A 86 -1.97 6.99 22.38
C ARG A 86 -0.85 6.79 21.36
N GLY A 87 -0.73 5.58 20.83
CA GLY A 87 0.19 5.30 19.74
C GLY A 87 -0.34 5.91 18.44
N ILE A 88 0.57 6.39 17.60
CA ILE A 88 0.23 6.98 16.30
C ILE A 88 0.02 5.87 15.26
N VAL A 89 0.76 4.76 15.39
CA VAL A 89 0.76 3.66 14.42
C VAL A 89 0.51 2.33 15.10
N SER A 90 -0.40 1.53 14.56
CA SER A 90 -0.59 0.15 15.02
C SER A 90 0.64 -0.71 14.72
N LEU A 91 1.08 -1.54 15.66
CA LEU A 91 2.15 -2.52 15.45
C LEU A 91 1.87 -3.44 14.25
N PHE A 92 0.60 -3.77 13.98
CA PHE A 92 0.21 -4.52 12.79
C PHE A 92 0.61 -3.80 11.49
N VAL A 93 0.33 -2.49 11.43
CA VAL A 93 0.65 -1.63 10.29
C VAL A 93 2.16 -1.52 10.13
N LEU A 94 2.91 -1.32 11.23
CA LEU A 94 4.36 -1.28 11.16
C LEU A 94 4.95 -2.60 10.63
N GLN A 95 4.54 -3.75 11.18
CA GLN A 95 5.04 -5.06 10.70
C GLN A 95 4.71 -5.28 9.21
N ALA A 96 3.53 -4.86 8.75
CA ALA A 96 3.15 -4.92 7.34
C ALA A 96 4.00 -3.98 6.46
N MET A 97 4.30 -2.78 6.96
CA MET A 97 5.17 -1.80 6.31
C MET A 97 6.60 -2.33 6.14
N LEU A 98 7.17 -2.92 7.20
CA LEU A 98 8.50 -3.55 7.14
C LEU A 98 8.51 -4.72 6.14
N ALA A 99 7.45 -5.54 6.12
CA ALA A 99 7.31 -6.62 5.15
C ALA A 99 7.24 -6.11 3.69
N ALA A 100 6.50 -5.01 3.44
CA ALA A 100 6.39 -4.40 2.13
C ALA A 100 7.73 -3.80 1.66
N SER A 101 8.50 -3.19 2.55
CA SER A 101 9.81 -2.59 2.26
C SER A 101 10.82 -3.59 1.72
N CYS A 102 10.76 -4.83 2.20
CA CYS A 102 11.62 -5.93 1.73
C CYS A 102 11.36 -6.37 0.27
N VAL A 103 10.30 -5.87 -0.39
CA VAL A 103 9.97 -6.21 -1.78
C VAL A 103 10.92 -5.53 -2.77
N CYS A 104 11.39 -4.33 -2.44
CA CYS A 104 12.09 -3.47 -3.38
C CYS A 104 13.55 -3.88 -3.63
N GLN A 105 14.11 -4.81 -2.83
CA GLN A 105 15.48 -5.34 -2.98
C GLN A 105 16.59 -4.26 -3.08
N PHE A 106 16.33 -3.03 -2.59
CA PHE A 106 17.28 -1.90 -2.63
C PHE A 106 18.15 -1.78 -1.38
N ILE A 107 17.84 -2.51 -0.32
CA ILE A 107 18.71 -2.65 0.85
C ILE A 107 19.95 -3.45 0.39
N SER A 108 21.11 -3.27 1.02
CA SER A 108 22.30 -4.08 0.70
C SER A 108 22.24 -5.47 1.36
N PRO A 109 22.71 -6.56 0.71
CA PRO A 109 22.73 -7.89 1.31
C PRO A 109 23.44 -7.90 2.67
N GLN A 110 24.47 -7.07 2.84
CA GLN A 110 25.20 -6.87 4.09
C GLN A 110 24.29 -6.32 5.20
N ALA A 111 23.42 -5.35 4.90
CA ALA A 111 22.47 -4.81 5.88
C ALA A 111 21.41 -5.84 6.30
N ILE A 112 20.98 -6.73 5.39
CA ILE A 112 20.08 -7.85 5.71
C ILE A 112 20.75 -8.90 6.60
N GLU A 113 22.00 -9.23 6.33
CA GLU A 113 22.79 -10.14 7.16
C GLU A 113 23.02 -9.54 8.56
N GLN A 114 23.38 -8.27 8.65
CA GLN A 114 23.49 -7.53 9.92
C GLN A 114 22.15 -7.46 10.66
N ALA A 115 21.04 -7.48 9.94
CA ALA A 115 19.70 -7.57 10.50
C ALA A 115 19.32 -8.96 11.05
N GLY A 116 20.24 -9.93 10.98
CA GLY A 116 20.00 -11.30 11.41
C GLY A 116 19.14 -12.10 10.44
N PHE A 117 18.96 -11.61 9.20
CA PHE A 117 18.25 -12.33 8.15
C PHE A 117 19.24 -12.94 7.17
N SER A 118 18.95 -14.15 6.69
CA SER A 118 19.80 -14.81 5.69
C SER A 118 19.68 -14.19 4.30
N ASP A 119 18.48 -13.70 3.95
CA ASP A 119 18.21 -13.01 2.69
C ASP A 119 16.88 -12.21 2.77
N TYR A 120 16.63 -11.39 1.75
CA TYR A 120 15.40 -10.61 1.59
C TYR A 120 14.12 -11.44 1.66
N ARG A 121 14.14 -12.64 1.08
CA ARG A 121 12.95 -13.49 0.99
C ARG A 121 12.58 -14.02 2.38
N ASN A 122 13.58 -14.36 3.17
CA ASN A 122 13.44 -14.78 4.56
C ASN A 122 13.01 -13.62 5.45
N ALA A 123 13.62 -12.44 5.32
CA ALA A 123 13.19 -11.23 6.02
C ALA A 123 11.72 -10.90 5.72
N ARG A 124 11.36 -10.82 4.43
CA ARG A 124 9.99 -10.58 3.97
C ARG A 124 9.02 -11.62 4.51
N ARG A 125 9.37 -12.91 4.44
CA ARG A 125 8.52 -14.01 4.93
C ARG A 125 8.29 -13.93 6.44
N LEU A 126 9.34 -13.62 7.21
CA LEU A 126 9.24 -13.51 8.67
C LEU A 126 8.39 -12.31 9.08
N LEU A 127 8.67 -11.12 8.53
CA LEU A 127 7.90 -9.90 8.81
C LEU A 127 6.43 -10.04 8.37
N TYR A 128 6.19 -10.62 7.19
CA TYR A 128 4.85 -10.97 6.73
C TYR A 128 4.14 -11.91 7.72
N SER A 129 4.83 -12.96 8.18
CA SER A 129 4.26 -13.90 9.15
C SER A 129 3.93 -13.23 10.48
N ARG A 130 4.74 -12.28 10.94
CA ARG A 130 4.49 -11.50 12.17
C ARG A 130 3.23 -10.65 12.02
N ALA A 131 3.12 -9.87 10.94
CA ALA A 131 1.94 -9.07 10.64
C ALA A 131 0.68 -9.93 10.51
N LYS A 132 0.76 -11.05 9.77
CA LYS A 132 -0.35 -11.98 9.60
C LYS A 132 -0.82 -12.57 10.94
N LEU A 133 0.09 -12.97 11.82
CA LEU A 133 -0.28 -13.52 13.13
C LEU A 133 -0.96 -12.51 14.03
N LEU A 134 -0.55 -11.23 13.99
CA LEU A 134 -1.24 -10.15 14.70
C LEU A 134 -2.69 -10.01 14.22
N PHE A 135 -2.93 -10.17 12.91
CA PHE A 135 -4.28 -10.16 12.34
C PHE A 135 -5.06 -11.44 12.70
N ASP A 136 -4.49 -12.63 12.46
CA ASP A 136 -5.16 -13.93 12.66
C ASP A 136 -5.61 -14.15 14.12
N LEU A 137 -4.82 -13.65 15.08
CA LEU A 137 -5.14 -13.74 16.52
C LEU A 137 -5.94 -12.55 17.03
N ASN A 138 -6.46 -11.69 16.16
CA ASN A 138 -7.24 -10.50 16.52
C ASN A 138 -6.51 -9.54 17.49
N ALA A 139 -5.18 -9.44 17.38
CA ALA A 139 -4.39 -8.49 18.17
C ALA A 139 -4.59 -7.04 17.73
N VAL A 140 -5.06 -6.84 16.50
CA VAL A 140 -5.50 -5.56 15.95
C VAL A 140 -7.01 -5.62 15.70
N THR A 141 -7.75 -4.62 16.20
CA THR A 141 -9.21 -4.53 16.02
C THR A 141 -9.66 -3.25 15.33
N ASP A 142 -8.83 -2.22 15.30
CA ASP A 142 -9.16 -0.96 14.63
C ASP A 142 -9.27 -1.18 13.11
N PRO A 143 -10.44 -1.00 12.49
CA PRO A 143 -10.62 -1.30 11.07
C PRO A 143 -9.77 -0.39 10.17
N PHE A 144 -9.45 0.84 10.60
CA PHE A 144 -8.58 1.71 9.80
C PHE A 144 -7.16 1.13 9.71
N SER A 145 -6.58 0.73 10.85
CA SER A 145 -5.30 0.04 10.94
C SER A 145 -5.29 -1.30 10.19
N ILE A 146 -6.38 -2.08 10.31
CA ILE A 146 -6.53 -3.34 9.56
C ILE A 146 -6.49 -3.06 8.06
N ALA A 147 -7.20 -2.03 7.59
CA ALA A 147 -7.21 -1.66 6.18
C ALA A 147 -5.81 -1.23 5.72
N GLN A 148 -5.15 -0.31 6.44
CA GLN A 148 -3.80 0.16 6.10
C GLN A 148 -2.79 -0.99 5.98
N GLY A 149 -2.68 -1.83 7.02
CA GLY A 149 -1.77 -2.96 7.01
C GLY A 149 -2.14 -3.98 5.93
N SER A 150 -3.43 -4.25 5.70
CA SER A 150 -3.87 -5.17 4.66
C SER A 150 -3.49 -4.71 3.26
N VAL A 151 -3.59 -3.40 2.94
CA VAL A 151 -3.12 -2.86 1.65
C VAL A 151 -1.62 -3.12 1.48
N LEU A 152 -0.81 -2.92 2.52
CA LEU A 152 0.63 -3.20 2.48
C LEU A 152 0.94 -4.69 2.32
N LEU A 153 0.14 -5.58 2.93
CA LEU A 153 0.30 -7.02 2.76
C LEU A 153 -0.12 -7.53 1.37
N THR A 154 -0.75 -6.70 0.52
CA THR A 154 -1.05 -7.08 -0.88
C THR A 154 0.20 -7.32 -1.72
N PHE A 155 1.37 -6.81 -1.31
CA PHE A 155 2.63 -7.10 -2.00
C PHE A 155 3.12 -8.54 -1.77
N GLN A 156 2.48 -9.29 -0.87
CA GLN A 156 2.81 -10.70 -0.67
C GLN A 156 2.36 -11.53 -1.88
N SER A 157 3.36 -12.01 -2.61
CA SER A 157 3.23 -13.01 -3.66
C SER A 157 4.20 -14.15 -3.38
N SER A 158 3.67 -15.37 -3.33
CA SER A 158 4.46 -16.60 -3.17
C SER A 158 3.88 -17.70 -4.04
N CYS A 159 4.73 -18.63 -4.49
CA CYS A 159 4.29 -19.82 -5.21
C CYS A 159 3.36 -20.72 -4.37
N VAL A 160 3.48 -20.67 -3.04
CA VAL A 160 2.70 -21.47 -2.10
C VAL A 160 1.32 -20.87 -1.87
N ASN A 161 1.23 -19.54 -1.72
CA ASN A 161 -0.03 -18.83 -1.59
C ASN A 161 -0.14 -17.77 -2.67
N MET A 162 -0.50 -18.24 -3.88
CA MET A 162 -0.59 -17.42 -5.06
C MET A 162 -1.69 -16.34 -4.93
N HIS A 163 -2.71 -16.54 -4.08
CA HIS A 163 -3.86 -15.64 -3.94
C HIS A 163 -3.78 -14.73 -2.71
N ALA A 164 -2.70 -14.79 -1.92
CA ALA A 164 -2.54 -14.03 -0.68
C ALA A 164 -2.82 -12.54 -0.88
N GLY A 165 -2.23 -11.92 -1.91
CA GLY A 165 -2.45 -10.50 -2.18
C GLY A 165 -3.91 -10.17 -2.46
N SER A 166 -4.65 -11.02 -3.18
CA SER A 166 -6.07 -10.82 -3.44
C SER A 166 -6.90 -10.96 -2.17
N THR A 167 -6.57 -11.89 -1.28
CA THR A 167 -7.24 -12.02 0.03
C THR A 167 -7.03 -10.77 0.88
N TRP A 168 -5.79 -10.26 0.95
CA TRP A 168 -5.51 -9.01 1.68
C TRP A 168 -6.20 -7.80 1.09
N LEU A 169 -6.31 -7.74 -0.24
CA LEU A 169 -7.06 -6.67 -0.89
C LEU A 169 -8.54 -6.71 -0.50
N SER A 170 -9.15 -7.90 -0.42
CA SER A 170 -10.54 -8.05 0.04
C SER A 170 -10.71 -7.57 1.49
N ILE A 171 -9.78 -7.95 2.37
CA ILE A 171 -9.77 -7.51 3.77
C ILE A 171 -9.63 -5.98 3.86
N ALA A 172 -8.74 -5.39 3.05
CA ALA A 172 -8.54 -3.95 2.99
C ALA A 172 -9.81 -3.22 2.55
N VAL A 173 -10.45 -3.68 1.47
CA VAL A 173 -11.71 -3.10 0.96
C VAL A 173 -12.79 -3.14 2.03
N GLN A 174 -13.02 -4.30 2.66
CA GLN A 174 -14.08 -4.46 3.67
C GLN A 174 -13.87 -3.52 4.87
N ASN A 175 -12.65 -3.44 5.38
CA ASN A 175 -12.34 -2.59 6.54
C ASN A 175 -12.35 -1.09 6.19
N ALA A 176 -11.86 -0.72 4.99
CA ALA A 176 -11.96 0.64 4.48
C ALA A 176 -13.43 1.08 4.27
N MET A 177 -14.30 0.17 3.86
CA MET A 177 -15.74 0.42 3.78
C MET A 177 -16.35 0.61 5.17
N ALA A 178 -15.98 -0.22 6.15
CA ALA A 178 -16.48 -0.14 7.53
C ALA A 178 -16.19 1.22 8.20
N VAL A 179 -15.05 1.85 7.88
CA VAL A 179 -14.71 3.20 8.38
C VAL A 179 -15.20 4.34 7.48
N GLY A 180 -15.90 4.03 6.39
CA GLY A 180 -16.39 5.01 5.42
C GLY A 180 -15.28 5.71 4.63
N ALA A 181 -14.15 5.05 4.35
CA ALA A 181 -13.05 5.64 3.57
C ALA A 181 -13.46 5.94 2.12
N HIS A 182 -14.25 5.06 1.51
CA HIS A 182 -14.87 5.26 0.18
C HIS A 182 -15.81 6.46 0.10
N GLN A 183 -16.24 7.02 1.23
CA GLN A 183 -17.12 8.19 1.33
C GLN A 183 -16.36 9.41 1.89
N TYR A 184 -15.05 9.51 1.64
CA TYR A 184 -14.22 10.59 2.16
C TYR A 184 -14.76 11.99 1.81
N GLN A 185 -15.47 12.16 0.69
CA GLN A 185 -16.08 13.41 0.25
C GLN A 185 -17.16 13.96 1.20
N GLN A 186 -17.70 13.14 2.11
CA GLN A 186 -18.63 13.60 3.16
C GLN A 186 -17.94 14.48 4.22
N HIS A 187 -16.61 14.45 4.28
CA HIS A 187 -15.82 15.28 5.19
C HIS A 187 -15.42 16.59 4.53
N GLN A 188 -15.21 17.64 5.32
CA GLN A 188 -14.76 18.93 4.81
C GLN A 188 -13.37 18.83 4.12
N PRO A 189 -13.10 19.63 3.08
CA PRO A 189 -11.84 19.57 2.32
C PRO A 189 -10.57 19.66 3.19
N ASN A 190 -10.55 20.54 4.19
CA ASN A 190 -9.37 20.78 5.06
C ASN A 190 -9.31 19.85 6.28
N ASN A 191 -10.06 18.73 6.28
CA ASN A 191 -10.10 17.80 7.39
C ASN A 191 -9.01 16.73 7.25
N ARG A 192 -8.12 16.58 8.24
CA ARG A 192 -7.09 15.51 8.26
C ARG A 192 -7.67 14.10 8.10
N ILE A 193 -8.87 13.87 8.65
CA ILE A 193 -9.59 12.60 8.50
C ILE A 193 -9.99 12.36 7.04
N ARG A 194 -10.38 13.41 6.29
CA ARG A 194 -10.66 13.31 4.86
C ARG A 194 -9.41 12.87 4.10
N ALA A 195 -8.29 13.55 4.33
CA ALA A 195 -7.02 13.25 3.66
C ALA A 195 -6.59 11.80 3.93
N ALA A 196 -6.59 11.36 5.19
CA ALA A 196 -6.23 9.99 5.57
C ALA A 196 -7.15 8.93 4.93
N LYS A 197 -8.46 9.17 4.91
CA LYS A 197 -9.44 8.28 4.26
C LYS A 197 -9.26 8.24 2.74
N LYS A 198 -9.02 9.39 2.11
CA LYS A 198 -8.77 9.50 0.67
C LYS A 198 -7.48 8.77 0.29
N ARG A 199 -6.40 8.99 1.04
CA ARG A 199 -5.12 8.24 0.95
C ARG A 199 -5.31 6.74 0.98
N LEU A 200 -5.96 6.22 2.01
CA LEU A 200 -6.25 4.79 2.16
C LEU A 200 -7.09 4.25 1.00
N TRP A 201 -8.15 4.95 0.61
CA TRP A 201 -9.06 4.49 -0.43
C TRP A 201 -8.40 4.44 -1.81
N TRP A 202 -7.66 5.47 -2.18
CA TRP A 202 -6.94 5.48 -3.45
C TRP A 202 -5.76 4.51 -3.48
N ALA A 203 -5.11 4.25 -2.35
CA ALA A 203 -4.13 3.17 -2.25
C ALA A 203 -4.76 1.80 -2.56
N ILE A 204 -5.98 1.55 -2.10
CA ILE A 204 -6.75 0.34 -2.44
C ILE A 204 -7.04 0.29 -3.94
N ILE A 205 -7.55 1.39 -4.53
CA ILE A 205 -7.86 1.47 -5.97
C ILE A 205 -6.62 1.19 -6.81
N LEU A 206 -5.49 1.84 -6.51
CA LEU A 206 -4.23 1.63 -7.23
C LEU A 206 -3.81 0.17 -7.19
N ARG A 207 -3.83 -0.48 -6.01
CA ARG A 207 -3.51 -1.91 -5.90
C ARG A 207 -4.49 -2.78 -6.66
N ASP A 208 -5.79 -2.50 -6.60
CA ASP A 208 -6.83 -3.25 -7.29
C ASP A 208 -6.73 -3.17 -8.82
N ARG A 209 -6.12 -2.10 -9.36
CA ARG A 209 -5.91 -1.93 -10.81
C ARG A 209 -4.55 -2.47 -11.28
N ILE A 210 -3.51 -2.35 -10.46
CA ILE A 210 -2.17 -2.85 -10.80
C ILE A 210 -2.08 -4.38 -10.70
N MET A 211 -2.74 -4.99 -9.72
CA MET A 211 -2.69 -6.45 -9.53
C MET A 211 -3.20 -7.26 -10.74
N PRO A 212 -4.28 -6.88 -11.43
CA PRO A 212 -4.68 -7.46 -12.70
C PRO A 212 -3.60 -7.42 -13.78
N LEU A 213 -2.90 -6.29 -13.93
CA LEU A 213 -1.85 -6.12 -14.94
C LEU A 213 -0.62 -6.99 -14.61
N ALA A 214 -0.17 -6.95 -13.36
CA ALA A 214 1.06 -7.59 -12.94
C ALA A 214 0.90 -9.09 -12.62
N LEU A 215 -0.25 -9.50 -12.09
CA LEU A 215 -0.46 -10.81 -11.48
C LEU A 215 -1.67 -11.57 -12.03
N ARG A 216 -2.33 -11.04 -13.08
CA ARG A 216 -3.52 -11.63 -13.72
C ARG A 216 -4.67 -11.92 -12.76
N ARG A 217 -4.94 -10.98 -11.85
CA ARG A 217 -6.03 -11.06 -10.88
C ARG A 217 -7.27 -10.34 -11.35
N THR A 218 -8.43 -10.83 -10.91
CA THR A 218 -9.70 -10.13 -11.10
C THR A 218 -9.75 -8.92 -10.17
N PRO A 219 -10.06 -7.71 -10.68
CA PRO A 219 -10.32 -6.55 -9.84
C PRO A 219 -11.53 -6.80 -8.93
N GLN A 220 -11.48 -6.32 -7.70
CA GLN A 220 -12.49 -6.55 -6.66
C GLN A 220 -13.43 -5.35 -6.47
N VAL A 221 -12.98 -4.14 -6.81
CA VAL A 221 -13.76 -2.90 -6.73
C VAL A 221 -14.42 -2.63 -8.08
N ASN A 222 -15.74 -2.84 -8.18
CA ASN A 222 -16.54 -2.69 -9.41
C ASN A 222 -17.42 -1.41 -9.39
N PHE A 223 -17.76 -0.88 -10.57
CA PHE A 223 -18.71 0.22 -10.80
C PHE A 223 -20.07 0.01 -10.17
N SER A 224 -20.56 -1.23 -10.15
CA SER A 224 -21.86 -1.55 -9.55
C SER A 224 -21.92 -1.20 -8.06
N ASN A 225 -20.77 -1.12 -7.41
CA ASN A 225 -20.64 -0.91 -5.97
C ASN A 225 -20.05 0.46 -5.63
N PHE A 226 -19.57 1.24 -6.62
CA PHE A 226 -18.80 2.46 -6.38
C PHE A 226 -18.96 3.52 -7.48
N ASP A 227 -19.08 4.76 -7.02
CA ASP A 227 -18.99 5.94 -7.87
C ASP A 227 -17.54 6.13 -8.34
N MET A 228 -17.32 6.11 -9.64
CA MET A 228 -16.03 6.33 -10.27
C MET A 228 -15.73 7.80 -10.57
N PHE A 229 -16.68 8.70 -10.30
CA PHE A 229 -16.50 10.14 -10.46
C PHE A 229 -15.75 10.79 -9.27
N LEU A 230 -15.05 9.97 -8.48
CA LEU A 230 -14.22 10.43 -7.37
C LEU A 230 -13.01 11.21 -7.89
N ASP A 231 -12.73 12.32 -7.20
CA ASP A 231 -11.54 13.14 -7.41
C ASP A 231 -10.28 12.37 -7.01
N PRO A 232 -9.30 12.17 -7.92
CA PRO A 232 -8.00 11.59 -7.61
C PRO A 232 -7.28 12.31 -6.46
N ILE A 233 -6.37 11.61 -5.78
CA ILE A 233 -5.41 12.25 -4.87
C ILE A 233 -4.62 13.28 -5.64
N ASP A 234 -4.54 14.49 -5.11
CA ASP A 234 -3.68 15.54 -5.63
C ASP A 234 -2.67 16.02 -4.57
N GLN A 235 -1.95 17.09 -4.90
CA GLN A 235 -0.94 17.67 -4.02
C GLN A 235 -1.54 18.19 -2.70
N THR A 236 -2.78 18.67 -2.69
CA THR A 236 -3.42 19.22 -1.49
C THR A 236 -3.73 18.12 -0.47
N ASP A 237 -4.06 16.92 -0.95
CA ASP A 237 -4.28 15.77 -0.08
C ASP A 237 -2.98 15.19 0.50
N LEU A 238 -1.81 15.71 0.10
CA LEU A 238 -0.47 15.32 0.54
C LEU A 238 0.32 16.49 1.15
N GLU A 239 -0.32 17.64 1.40
CA GLU A 239 0.35 18.88 1.81
C GLU A 239 1.14 18.74 3.11
N ASP A 240 0.58 18.02 4.09
CA ASP A 240 1.24 17.67 5.35
C ASP A 240 2.51 16.84 5.14
N ASP A 241 2.57 16.01 4.10
CA ASP A 241 3.73 15.17 3.79
C ASP A 241 4.80 15.92 2.98
N LEU A 242 4.55 17.15 2.52
CA LEU A 242 5.52 17.91 1.69
C LEU A 242 6.68 18.46 2.52
N GLN A 243 6.48 18.62 3.82
CA GLN A 243 7.47 19.09 4.78
C GLN A 243 7.91 17.89 5.66
N ASP A 244 9.07 17.99 6.28
CA ASP A 244 9.55 17.01 7.27
C ASP A 244 9.82 15.57 6.76
N SER A 245 9.87 15.37 5.44
CA SER A 245 10.38 14.11 4.87
C SER A 245 11.87 13.97 5.16
N THR A 246 12.26 12.78 5.62
CA THR A 246 13.68 12.44 5.85
C THR A 246 14.34 11.83 4.61
N VAL A 247 13.56 11.56 3.56
CA VAL A 247 14.00 10.81 2.37
C VAL A 247 13.98 11.61 1.08
N TYR A 248 13.19 12.68 1.02
CA TYR A 248 13.04 13.53 -0.16
C TYR A 248 13.01 15.00 0.20
N ASP A 249 13.49 15.86 -0.70
CA ASP A 249 13.23 17.30 -0.62
C ASP A 249 11.81 17.65 -1.09
N MET A 250 11.38 18.87 -0.76
CA MET A 250 10.04 19.36 -1.09
C MET A 250 9.77 19.34 -2.60
N GLU A 251 10.75 19.68 -3.43
CA GLU A 251 10.60 19.70 -4.89
C GLU A 251 10.31 18.29 -5.41
N THR A 252 11.10 17.30 -5.00
CA THR A 252 10.90 15.89 -5.34
C THR A 252 9.53 15.39 -4.88
N LYS A 253 9.07 15.77 -3.69
CA LYS A 253 7.75 15.39 -3.17
C LYS A 253 6.61 15.95 -4.02
N ILE A 254 6.72 17.20 -4.48
CA ILE A 254 5.74 17.81 -5.40
C ILE A 254 5.71 17.03 -6.73
N LEU A 255 6.87 16.67 -7.27
CA LEU A 255 6.95 15.89 -8.51
C LEU A 255 6.33 14.49 -8.33
N LEU A 256 6.61 13.81 -7.22
CA LEU A 256 6.04 12.50 -6.90
C LEU A 256 4.52 12.56 -6.70
N ALA A 257 3.99 13.62 -6.07
CA ALA A 257 2.55 13.84 -5.93
C ALA A 257 1.85 14.02 -7.29
N LYS A 258 2.48 14.74 -8.23
CA LYS A 258 1.98 14.86 -9.61
C LYS A 258 1.95 13.50 -10.32
N LEU A 259 3.01 12.69 -10.17
CA LEU A 259 3.07 11.35 -10.75
C LEU A 259 2.00 10.42 -10.15
N LEU A 260 1.80 10.46 -8.83
CA LEU A 260 0.74 9.70 -8.16
C LEU A 260 -0.64 10.07 -8.70
N ASN A 261 -0.92 11.36 -8.89
CA ASN A 261 -2.17 11.81 -9.49
C ASN A 261 -2.36 11.23 -10.90
N CYS A 262 -1.33 11.26 -11.74
CA CYS A 262 -1.36 10.62 -13.06
C CYS A 262 -1.66 9.12 -12.98
N GLN A 263 -1.09 8.40 -12.01
CA GLN A 263 -1.37 6.98 -11.78
C GLN A 263 -2.81 6.73 -11.31
N CYS A 264 -3.35 7.57 -10.43
CA CYS A 264 -4.75 7.49 -10.03
C CYS A 264 -5.70 7.68 -11.23
N GLN A 265 -5.40 8.64 -12.10
CA GLN A 265 -6.15 8.85 -13.34
C GLN A 265 -6.02 7.65 -14.30
N LEU A 266 -4.83 7.04 -14.38
CA LEU A 266 -4.63 5.83 -15.19
C LEU A 266 -5.46 4.67 -14.63
N ALA A 267 -5.44 4.49 -13.31
CA ALA A 267 -6.18 3.45 -12.62
C ALA A 267 -7.69 3.52 -12.90
N LEU A 268 -8.27 4.73 -12.92
CA LEU A 268 -9.66 4.93 -13.36
C LEU A 268 -9.84 4.54 -14.82
N THR A 269 -8.99 5.06 -15.71
CA THR A 269 -9.04 4.82 -17.16
C THR A 269 -8.90 3.35 -17.53
N LEU A 270 -8.13 2.58 -16.75
CA LEU A 270 -7.95 1.14 -16.92
C LEU A 270 -9.17 0.34 -16.46
N THR A 271 -10.07 0.91 -15.66
CA THR A 271 -11.16 0.11 -15.07
C THR A 271 -12.07 -0.52 -16.14
N PRO A 272 -12.55 0.20 -17.17
CA PRO A 272 -13.33 -0.41 -18.25
C PRO A 272 -12.57 -1.50 -18.99
N VAL A 273 -11.27 -1.30 -19.25
CA VAL A 273 -10.39 -2.29 -19.90
C VAL A 273 -10.33 -3.57 -19.08
N LEU A 274 -10.05 -3.42 -17.78
CA LEU A 274 -9.92 -4.56 -16.88
C LEU A 274 -11.25 -5.30 -16.68
N MET A 275 -12.37 -4.58 -16.66
CA MET A 275 -13.70 -5.21 -16.58
C MET A 275 -14.05 -6.00 -17.85
N LEU A 276 -13.58 -5.57 -19.03
CA LEU A 276 -13.70 -6.33 -20.27
C LEU A 276 -12.85 -7.61 -20.23
N CYS A 277 -11.61 -7.53 -19.71
CA CYS A 277 -10.69 -8.66 -19.66
C CYS A 277 -11.00 -9.69 -18.57
N TYR A 278 -11.51 -9.25 -17.41
CA TYR A 278 -11.71 -10.08 -16.21
C TYR A 278 -13.19 -10.22 -15.83
N HIS A 279 -14.08 -10.23 -16.83
CA HIS A 279 -15.52 -10.18 -16.61
C HIS A 279 -16.00 -11.26 -15.60
N PRO A 280 -16.71 -10.89 -14.51
CA PRO A 280 -17.09 -11.81 -13.44
C PRO A 280 -17.90 -13.04 -13.87
N GLN A 281 -18.55 -12.95 -15.04
CA GLN A 281 -19.41 -14.00 -15.59
C GLN A 281 -18.75 -14.83 -16.71
N MET A 282 -17.42 -14.77 -16.89
CA MET A 282 -16.70 -15.56 -17.91
C MET A 282 -17.04 -17.05 -17.87
N PHE A 283 -17.35 -17.60 -16.69
CA PHE A 283 -17.65 -19.02 -16.51
C PHE A 283 -19.16 -19.33 -16.44
N SER A 284 -20.02 -18.31 -16.38
CA SER A 284 -21.46 -18.47 -16.10
C SER A 284 -22.35 -18.26 -17.32
N GLN A 285 -21.84 -17.66 -18.39
CA GLN A 285 -22.61 -17.47 -19.62
C GLN A 285 -22.26 -18.53 -20.66
N SER A 286 -23.23 -19.39 -20.97
CA SER A 286 -23.45 -19.84 -22.34
C SER A 286 -23.67 -18.57 -23.17
N ALA A 287 -22.61 -17.99 -23.71
CA ALA A 287 -22.70 -16.75 -24.45
C ALA A 287 -23.69 -16.95 -25.60
N SER A 288 -24.89 -16.37 -25.51
CA SER A 288 -25.70 -16.21 -26.69
C SER A 288 -24.93 -15.24 -27.58
N PHE A 289 -24.38 -15.78 -28.67
CA PHE A 289 -23.67 -15.02 -29.68
C PHE A 289 -24.69 -14.18 -30.45
N SER A 290 -25.18 -13.09 -29.83
CA SER A 290 -26.04 -12.13 -30.50
C SER A 290 -25.18 -11.02 -31.13
N SER A 291 -25.57 -10.61 -32.34
CA SER A 291 -24.93 -9.49 -33.03
C SER A 291 -24.92 -8.21 -32.17
N THR A 292 -26.00 -7.98 -31.42
CA THR A 292 -26.13 -6.83 -30.51
C THR A 292 -25.08 -6.83 -29.40
N ARG A 293 -24.83 -7.98 -28.74
CA ARG A 293 -23.80 -8.08 -27.69
C ARG A 293 -22.39 -7.88 -28.25
N PHE A 294 -22.14 -8.39 -29.45
CA PHE A 294 -20.86 -8.17 -30.13
C PHE A 294 -20.63 -6.69 -30.44
N LEU A 295 -21.62 -6.00 -31.00
CA LEU A 295 -21.52 -4.57 -31.29
C LEU A 295 -21.33 -3.74 -30.03
N GLN A 296 -22.01 -4.10 -28.94
CA GLN A 296 -21.84 -3.44 -27.65
C GLN A 296 -20.41 -3.63 -27.10
N GLY A 297 -19.88 -4.86 -27.11
CA GLY A 297 -18.50 -5.11 -26.70
C GLY A 297 -17.47 -4.36 -27.54
N MET A 298 -17.68 -4.24 -28.86
CA MET A 298 -16.82 -3.44 -29.73
C MET A 298 -16.88 -1.94 -29.40
N ALA A 299 -18.06 -1.41 -29.06
CA ALA A 299 -18.21 -0.03 -28.61
C ALA A 299 -17.47 0.19 -27.28
N ASP A 300 -17.59 -0.73 -26.33
CA ASP A 300 -16.90 -0.67 -25.04
C ASP A 300 -15.37 -0.69 -25.21
N VAL A 301 -14.86 -1.53 -26.11
CA VAL A 301 -13.42 -1.58 -26.45
C VAL A 301 -12.95 -0.26 -27.07
N ASN A 302 -13.73 0.33 -27.99
CA ASN A 302 -13.38 1.61 -28.60
C ASN A 302 -13.41 2.77 -27.60
N ASN A 303 -14.39 2.78 -26.69
CA ASN A 303 -14.48 3.76 -25.61
C ASN A 303 -13.27 3.64 -24.67
N ALA A 304 -12.90 2.42 -24.29
CA ALA A 304 -11.75 2.17 -23.45
C ALA A 304 -10.43 2.60 -24.11
N ARG A 305 -10.25 2.30 -25.41
CA ARG A 305 -9.10 2.78 -26.20
C ARG A 305 -9.03 4.31 -26.25
N THR A 306 -10.14 4.98 -26.53
CA THR A 306 -10.20 6.45 -26.59
C THR A 306 -9.87 7.08 -25.24
N GLY A 307 -10.34 6.46 -24.14
CA GLY A 307 -9.99 6.87 -22.78
C GLY A 307 -8.49 6.79 -22.51
N LEU A 308 -7.84 5.68 -22.86
CA LEU A 308 -6.40 5.49 -22.72
C LEU A 308 -5.59 6.49 -23.55
N GLU A 309 -5.98 6.73 -24.81
CA GLU A 309 -5.32 7.73 -25.66
C GLU A 309 -5.46 9.16 -25.11
N THR A 310 -6.62 9.48 -24.54
CA THR A 310 -6.86 10.78 -23.90
C THR A 310 -6.02 10.93 -22.64
N TRP A 311 -5.96 9.90 -21.80
CA TRP A 311 -5.09 9.87 -20.64
C TRP A 311 -3.62 10.06 -21.04
N LEU A 312 -3.13 9.34 -22.06
CA LEU A 312 -1.73 9.44 -22.51
C LEU A 312 -1.37 10.88 -22.91
N LYS A 313 -2.22 11.55 -23.69
CA LYS A 313 -2.00 12.95 -24.12
C LYS A 313 -1.88 13.91 -22.93
N ASN A 314 -2.68 13.70 -21.89
CA ASN A 314 -2.67 14.52 -20.69
C ASN A 314 -1.47 14.19 -19.79
N ALA A 315 -1.21 12.89 -19.58
CA ALA A 315 -0.13 12.39 -18.74
C ALA A 315 1.24 12.75 -19.30
N GLN A 316 1.44 12.70 -20.63
CA GLN A 316 2.70 13.05 -21.27
C GLN A 316 3.15 14.46 -20.88
N ARG A 317 2.24 15.45 -20.91
CA ARG A 317 2.56 16.84 -20.51
C ARG A 317 3.04 16.93 -19.06
N THR A 318 2.36 16.22 -18.16
CA THR A 318 2.74 16.20 -16.74
C THR A 318 4.08 15.50 -16.56
N ILE A 319 4.31 14.37 -17.22
CA ILE A 319 5.52 13.59 -17.11
C ILE A 319 6.72 14.32 -17.71
N ASP A 320 6.56 14.97 -18.87
CA ASP A 320 7.60 15.80 -19.48
C ASP A 320 7.99 16.93 -18.51
N SER A 321 7.00 17.62 -17.94
CA SER A 321 7.25 18.69 -16.94
C SER A 321 7.98 18.20 -15.68
N VAL A 322 7.88 16.92 -15.37
CA VAL A 322 8.49 16.28 -14.19
C VAL A 322 9.89 15.75 -14.49
N THR A 323 10.16 15.38 -15.74
CA THR A 323 11.44 14.80 -16.18
C THR A 323 12.42 15.84 -16.75
N GLU A 324 11.93 16.99 -17.20
CA GLU A 324 12.73 18.11 -17.73
C GLU A 324 13.36 19.01 -16.66
N VAL A 325 13.11 18.74 -15.37
CA VAL A 325 13.74 19.46 -14.25
C VAL A 325 15.26 19.22 -14.26
N ASP A 326 16.07 20.18 -13.83
CA ASP A 326 17.52 20.00 -13.76
C ASP A 326 17.88 18.92 -12.71
N LYS A 327 18.32 17.76 -13.19
CA LYS A 327 18.69 16.57 -12.39
C LYS A 327 17.58 16.09 -11.44
N PRO A 328 16.48 15.52 -11.97
CA PRO A 328 15.41 15.00 -11.12
C PRO A 328 15.93 13.84 -10.28
N HIS A 329 15.39 13.69 -9.06
CA HIS A 329 15.71 12.55 -8.21
C HIS A 329 15.40 11.22 -8.93
N SER A 330 16.24 10.20 -8.75
CA SER A 330 16.14 8.91 -9.48
C SER A 330 14.77 8.23 -9.33
N SER A 331 14.15 8.35 -8.15
CA SER A 331 12.79 7.87 -7.89
C SER A 331 11.74 8.47 -8.83
N VAL A 332 11.86 9.76 -9.18
CA VAL A 332 10.92 10.43 -10.09
C VAL A 332 10.97 9.79 -11.47
N LEU A 333 12.17 9.52 -11.98
CA LEU A 333 12.38 8.82 -13.25
C LEU A 333 11.84 7.38 -13.19
N LEU A 334 12.15 6.65 -12.11
CA LEU A 334 11.68 5.28 -11.92
C LEU A 334 10.15 5.17 -11.97
N TYR A 335 9.45 6.08 -11.29
CA TYR A 335 8.00 6.04 -11.22
C TYR A 335 7.30 6.59 -12.46
N SER A 336 7.94 7.52 -13.17
CA SER A 336 7.54 7.90 -14.52
C SER A 336 7.53 6.68 -15.45
N GLU A 337 8.65 5.95 -15.52
CA GLU A 337 8.78 4.74 -16.35
C GLU A 337 7.79 3.65 -15.92
N LEU A 338 7.62 3.44 -14.62
CA LEU A 338 6.64 2.49 -14.09
C LEU A 338 5.21 2.83 -14.52
N THR A 339 4.86 4.11 -14.54
CA THR A 339 3.55 4.58 -15.00
C THR A 339 3.33 4.25 -16.47
N PHE A 340 4.33 4.46 -17.33
CA PHE A 340 4.25 4.06 -18.74
C PHE A 340 4.24 2.54 -18.93
N MET A 341 4.92 1.78 -18.08
CA MET A 341 4.86 0.31 -18.10
C MET A 341 3.45 -0.20 -17.77
N HIS A 342 2.72 0.44 -16.85
CA HIS A 342 1.32 0.08 -16.57
C HIS A 342 0.35 0.48 -17.69
N TYR A 343 0.70 1.50 -18.48
CA TYR A 343 -0.10 1.95 -19.63
C TYR A 343 0.04 1.04 -20.86
N LYS A 344 1.26 0.54 -21.14
CA LYS A 344 1.59 -0.27 -22.32
C LYS A 344 1.01 -1.68 -22.27
#